data_AF-A0A942Z8K5-F1
#
_entry.id   AF-A0A942Z8K5-F1
#
_cell.length_a   1.000
_cell.length_b   1.000
_cell.length_c   1.000
_cell.angle_alpha   90.00
_cell.angle_beta   90.00
_cell.angle_gamma   90.00
#
_symmetry.space_group_name_H-M   'P 1'
#
loop_
_entity.id
_entity.type
_entity.pdbx_description
1 polymer ?
#
loop_
_entity_poly.entity_id
_entity_poly.type
_entity_poly.pdbx_seq_one_letter_code
_entity_poly.pdbx_strand_id
1 'polypeptide(L)'
;MTITVDNKPKQNVFSAFHRTENTKKMYQTWIDRRYHRIEKTDNKTASVIAASSILSTLVPMAFFAKKQFGKVNLKNLIKIKYELPEMLCVSAGSITGGVVSGLVADKKADKKRKINEGVFQFMNATVPTLLVGGALKLLEDNSKYKNSKPVKVAAVATGLIAGMPLAAFLSNLINDPKDKEPDRKLTLKDSIINMDDAIGALVLADFPLIKHLHIEKIMPAIFAWCGYRAGQSN
;
A
#
# COMPACT_ATOMS: atom_id res chain seq x y z
N MET A 1 -13.13 -18.73 62.23
CA MET A 1 -11.95 -17.93 61.84
C MET A 1 -11.95 -17.86 60.33
N THR A 2 -12.41 -16.76 59.75
CA THR A 2 -12.65 -16.65 58.29
C THR A 2 -11.49 -15.87 57.68
N ILE A 3 -10.67 -16.52 56.86
CA ILE A 3 -9.56 -15.89 56.13
C ILE A 3 -10.16 -15.14 54.95
N THR A 4 -10.08 -13.81 54.96
CA THR A 4 -10.39 -12.96 53.81
C THR A 4 -9.16 -12.88 52.92
N VAL A 5 -9.25 -13.44 51.71
CA VAL A 5 -8.22 -13.30 50.67
C VAL A 5 -8.47 -11.96 49.97
N ASP A 6 -7.62 -10.95 50.21
CA ASP A 6 -7.65 -9.66 49.51
C ASP A 6 -7.20 -9.87 48.06
N ASN A 7 -8.18 -10.04 47.15
CA ASN A 7 -7.98 -10.14 45.71
C ASN A 7 -7.77 -8.76 45.08
N LYS A 8 -6.74 -8.03 45.52
CA LYS A 8 -6.26 -6.88 44.75
C LYS A 8 -5.39 -7.37 43.61
N PRO A 9 -5.74 -7.07 42.34
CA PRO A 9 -4.88 -7.40 41.22
C PRO A 9 -3.51 -6.74 41.44
N LYS A 10 -2.43 -7.53 41.38
CA LYS A 10 -1.06 -7.02 41.45
C LYS A 10 -0.92 -5.88 40.43
N GLN A 11 -0.69 -4.67 40.92
CA GLN A 11 -0.48 -3.51 40.06
C GLN A 11 0.67 -3.83 39.10
N ASN A 12 0.38 -3.82 37.79
CA ASN A 12 1.39 -3.95 36.76
C ASN A 12 2.47 -2.89 37.02
N VAL A 13 3.74 -3.29 37.03
CA VAL A 13 4.89 -2.43 37.36
C VAL A 13 5.00 -1.23 36.39
N PHE A 14 4.38 -1.34 35.21
CA PHE A 14 4.25 -0.26 34.22
C PHE A 14 3.12 0.75 34.49
N SER A 15 2.21 0.50 35.44
CA SER A 15 1.12 1.41 35.79
C SER A 15 1.61 2.75 36.37
N ALA A 16 2.80 2.75 36.97
CA ALA A 16 3.46 3.96 37.48
C ALA A 16 3.91 4.91 36.36
N PHE A 17 4.20 4.40 35.16
CA PHE A 17 4.60 5.20 34.00
C PHE A 17 3.41 5.89 33.29
N HIS A 18 2.16 5.63 33.70
CA HIS A 18 0.95 6.22 33.11
C HIS A 18 0.41 7.45 33.84
N ARG A 19 1.14 7.97 34.85
CA ARG A 19 0.59 8.97 35.80
C ARG A 19 0.98 10.43 35.57
N THR A 20 1.92 10.77 34.68
CA THR A 20 2.27 12.18 34.43
C THR A 20 1.65 12.70 33.13
N GLU A 21 1.26 13.98 33.11
CA GLU A 21 0.84 14.70 31.89
C GLU A 21 1.82 14.49 30.73
N ASN A 22 3.13 14.49 31.02
CA ASN A 22 4.19 14.27 30.04
C ASN A 22 4.23 12.84 29.49
N THR A 23 3.98 11.81 30.32
CA THR A 23 3.90 10.42 29.82
C THR A 23 2.62 10.17 29.04
N LYS A 24 1.49 10.79 29.42
CA LYS A 24 0.27 10.78 28.61
C LYS A 24 0.47 11.48 27.27
N LYS A 25 1.14 12.65 27.24
CA LYS A 25 1.51 13.35 26.00
C LYS A 25 2.50 12.56 25.15
N MET A 26 3.53 11.95 25.73
CA MET A 26 4.44 11.07 24.98
C MET A 26 3.71 9.85 24.43
N TYR A 27 2.88 9.19 25.24
CA TYR A 27 2.10 8.03 24.83
C TYR A 27 1.07 8.39 23.76
N GLN A 28 0.36 9.52 23.89
CA GLN A 28 -0.50 10.04 22.84
C GLN A 28 0.29 10.42 21.60
N THR A 29 1.44 11.08 21.71
CA THR A 29 2.32 11.39 20.56
C THR A 29 2.78 10.11 19.87
N TRP A 30 3.07 9.07 20.63
CA TRP A 30 3.50 7.76 20.13
C TRP A 30 2.36 6.97 19.50
N ILE A 31 1.15 7.02 20.08
CA ILE A 31 -0.10 6.52 19.50
C ILE A 31 -0.44 7.29 18.22
N ASP A 32 -0.42 8.62 18.25
CA ASP A 32 -0.76 9.47 17.11
C ASP A 32 0.23 9.31 15.96
N ARG A 33 1.52 9.05 16.26
CA ARG A 33 2.50 8.58 15.26
C ARG A 33 2.17 7.20 14.72
N ARG A 34 1.80 6.23 15.57
CA ARG A 34 1.41 4.87 15.16
C ARG A 34 0.12 4.80 14.34
N TYR A 35 -0.86 5.62 14.67
CA TYR A 35 -2.19 5.64 14.06
C TYR A 35 -2.35 6.74 13.02
N HIS A 36 -1.26 7.46 12.73
CA HIS A 36 -1.23 8.58 11.78
C HIS A 36 -2.45 9.48 11.96
N ARG A 37 -2.61 10.12 13.13
CA ARG A 37 -3.69 11.10 13.30
C ARG A 37 -3.46 12.26 12.33
N ILE A 38 -4.18 12.18 11.22
CA ILE A 38 -4.11 13.06 10.06
C ILE A 38 -4.60 14.44 10.50
N GLU A 39 -3.72 15.44 10.55
CA GLU A 39 -4.21 16.80 10.39
C GLU A 39 -4.78 16.86 8.97
N LYS A 40 -6.12 16.89 8.89
CA LYS A 40 -6.84 16.73 7.62
C LYS A 40 -6.30 17.75 6.62
N THR A 41 -5.70 17.25 5.54
CA THR A 41 -5.26 18.11 4.43
C THR A 41 -6.45 18.95 3.98
N ASP A 42 -6.24 20.25 3.79
CA ASP A 42 -7.32 21.12 3.35
C ASP A 42 -7.84 20.70 1.98
N ASN A 43 -9.10 21.02 1.68
CA ASN A 43 -9.78 20.52 0.49
C ASN A 43 -9.08 20.94 -0.82
N LYS A 44 -8.43 22.11 -0.85
CA LYS A 44 -7.73 22.60 -2.05
C LYS A 44 -6.48 21.76 -2.30
N THR A 45 -5.68 21.56 -1.27
CA THR A 45 -4.47 20.72 -1.33
C THR A 45 -4.83 19.27 -1.66
N ALA A 46 -5.87 18.72 -1.02
CA ALA A 46 -6.41 17.40 -1.32
C ALA A 46 -6.80 17.24 -2.80
N SER A 47 -7.47 18.23 -3.38
CA SER A 47 -7.87 18.23 -4.79
C SER A 47 -6.66 18.27 -5.73
N VAL A 48 -5.63 19.06 -5.39
CA VAL A 48 -4.38 19.11 -6.16
C VAL A 48 -3.67 17.76 -6.15
N ILE A 49 -3.59 17.11 -4.98
CA ILE A 49 -3.00 15.77 -4.82
C ILE A 49 -3.79 14.72 -5.61
N ALA A 50 -5.12 14.79 -5.61
CA ALA A 50 -5.95 13.86 -6.38
C ALA A 50 -5.71 14.04 -7.89
N ALA A 51 -5.74 15.28 -8.37
CA ALA A 51 -5.53 15.60 -9.77
C ALA A 51 -4.13 15.17 -10.26
N SER A 52 -3.08 15.44 -9.48
CA SER A 52 -1.71 15.05 -9.82
C SER A 52 -1.53 13.52 -9.83
N SER A 53 -2.13 12.79 -8.89
CA SER A 53 -2.05 11.33 -8.84
C SER A 53 -2.71 10.71 -10.08
N ILE A 54 -3.86 11.24 -10.50
CA ILE A 54 -4.54 10.84 -11.74
C ILE A 54 -3.68 11.18 -12.96
N LEU A 55 -3.17 12.41 -13.06
CA LEU A 55 -2.36 12.82 -14.21
C LEU A 55 -1.08 11.97 -14.34
N SER A 56 -0.38 11.73 -13.23
CA SER A 56 0.82 10.90 -13.21
C SER A 56 0.52 9.41 -13.39
N THR A 57 -0.71 8.96 -13.18
CA THR A 57 -1.19 7.64 -13.62
C THR A 57 -1.38 7.60 -15.14
N LEU A 58 -1.97 8.65 -15.71
CA LEU A 58 -2.26 8.72 -17.15
C LEU A 58 -1.01 8.84 -18.02
N VAL A 59 0.09 9.42 -17.52
CA VAL A 59 1.35 9.54 -18.27
C VAL A 59 1.93 8.19 -18.71
N PRO A 60 2.22 7.23 -17.81
CA PRO A 60 2.67 5.89 -18.21
C PRO A 60 1.59 5.15 -19.03
N MET A 61 0.30 5.33 -18.71
CA MET A 61 -0.77 4.76 -19.54
C MET A 61 -0.76 5.27 -20.98
N ALA A 62 -0.54 6.56 -21.20
CA ALA A 62 -0.44 7.13 -22.54
C ALA A 62 0.75 6.55 -23.30
N PHE A 63 1.89 6.38 -22.62
CA PHE A 63 3.04 5.69 -23.19
C PHE A 63 2.71 4.24 -23.59
N PHE A 64 2.05 3.47 -22.71
CA PHE A 64 1.66 2.08 -23.00
C PHE A 64 0.58 1.98 -24.08
N ALA A 65 -0.40 2.87 -24.11
CA ALA A 65 -1.39 2.92 -25.18
C ALA A 65 -0.75 3.20 -26.54
N LYS A 66 0.24 4.10 -26.59
CA LYS A 66 1.02 4.34 -27.81
C LYS A 66 1.86 3.12 -28.20
N LYS A 67 2.51 2.47 -27.23
CA LYS A 67 3.34 1.27 -27.45
C LYS A 67 2.51 0.07 -27.94
N GLN A 68 1.35 -0.20 -27.33
CA GLN A 68 0.52 -1.37 -27.64
C GLN A 68 -0.40 -1.15 -28.85
N PHE A 69 -0.85 0.08 -29.11
CA PHE A 69 -1.88 0.37 -30.12
C PHE A 69 -1.51 1.47 -31.12
N GLY A 70 -0.30 2.02 -31.06
CA GLY A 70 0.19 3.07 -31.97
C GLY A 70 -0.42 4.47 -31.77
N LYS A 71 -1.48 4.61 -30.97
CA LYS A 71 -2.17 5.88 -30.76
C LYS A 71 -2.77 6.00 -29.35
N VAL A 72 -2.75 7.21 -28.81
CA VAL A 72 -3.35 7.55 -27.51
C VAL A 72 -4.77 8.05 -27.72
N ASN A 73 -5.75 7.32 -27.21
CA ASN A 73 -7.16 7.74 -27.11
C ASN A 73 -7.83 6.97 -25.97
N LEU A 74 -9.00 7.43 -25.54
CA LEU A 74 -9.71 6.87 -24.39
C LEU A 74 -9.99 5.36 -24.53
N LYS A 75 -10.41 4.91 -25.72
CA LYS A 75 -10.67 3.49 -25.99
C LYS A 75 -9.42 2.63 -25.81
N ASN A 76 -8.25 3.16 -26.21
CA ASN A 76 -6.98 2.46 -26.08
C ASN A 76 -6.45 2.48 -24.65
N LEU A 77 -6.65 3.58 -23.90
CA LEU A 77 -6.27 3.67 -22.48
C LEU A 77 -6.99 2.61 -21.62
N ILE A 78 -8.26 2.35 -21.90
CA ILE A 78 -9.07 1.35 -21.18
C ILE A 78 -8.71 -0.09 -21.59
N LYS A 79 -8.04 -0.28 -22.74
CA LYS A 79 -7.68 -1.59 -23.29
C LYS A 79 -6.25 -2.02 -23.01
N ILE A 80 -5.47 -1.20 -22.31
CA ILE A 80 -4.08 -1.51 -21.98
C ILE A 80 -4.05 -2.85 -21.25
N LYS A 81 -3.22 -3.76 -21.76
CA LYS A 81 -2.86 -4.97 -21.03
C LYS A 81 -1.73 -4.62 -20.09
N TYR A 82 -1.92 -4.91 -18.81
CA TYR A 82 -0.93 -4.63 -17.80
C TYR A 82 -0.21 -5.90 -17.42
N GLU A 83 1.05 -5.99 -17.83
CA GLU A 83 1.99 -6.95 -17.27
C GLU A 83 2.72 -6.29 -16.10
N LEU A 84 3.58 -7.07 -15.44
CA LEU A 84 4.34 -6.64 -14.28
C LEU A 84 5.03 -5.26 -14.46
N PRO A 85 5.81 -4.99 -15.52
CA PRO A 85 6.48 -3.70 -15.65
C PRO A 85 5.50 -2.54 -15.86
N GLU A 86 4.41 -2.74 -16.62
CA GLU A 86 3.38 -1.71 -16.79
C GLU A 86 2.73 -1.36 -15.45
N MET A 87 2.40 -2.36 -14.63
CA MET A 87 1.81 -2.14 -13.31
C MET A 87 2.73 -1.33 -12.39
N LEU A 88 4.02 -1.71 -12.33
CA LEU A 88 5.01 -1.02 -11.52
C LEU A 88 5.23 0.43 -11.99
N CYS A 89 5.22 0.68 -13.29
CA CYS A 89 5.34 2.04 -13.82
C CYS A 89 4.13 2.91 -13.50
N VAL A 90 2.91 2.37 -13.61
CA VAL A 90 1.69 3.13 -13.27
C VAL A 90 1.63 3.43 -11.78
N SER A 91 1.92 2.45 -10.92
CA SER A 91 1.92 2.64 -9.46
C SER A 91 2.98 3.67 -9.04
N ALA A 92 4.21 3.53 -9.54
CA ALA A 92 5.30 4.47 -9.26
C ALA A 92 4.98 5.89 -9.73
N GLY A 93 4.44 6.04 -10.94
CA GLY A 93 4.05 7.33 -11.50
C GLY A 93 3.01 8.01 -10.62
N SER A 94 1.93 7.31 -10.30
CA SER A 94 0.87 7.81 -9.42
C SER A 94 1.39 8.25 -8.05
N ILE A 95 2.13 7.37 -7.37
CA ILE A 95 2.66 7.61 -6.01
C ILE A 95 3.60 8.81 -6.01
N THR A 96 4.50 8.89 -6.99
CA THR A 96 5.41 10.03 -7.14
C THR A 96 4.63 11.32 -7.39
N GLY A 97 3.61 11.30 -8.25
CA GLY A 97 2.75 12.46 -8.52
C GLY A 97 2.04 12.98 -7.27
N GLY A 98 1.42 12.07 -6.52
CA GLY A 98 0.75 12.38 -5.27
C GLY A 98 1.70 12.92 -4.21
N VAL A 99 2.85 12.27 -3.98
CA VAL A 99 3.86 12.73 -3.02
C VAL A 99 4.43 14.09 -3.41
N VAL A 100 4.87 14.28 -4.65
CA VAL A 100 5.48 15.55 -5.11
C VAL A 100 4.49 16.70 -4.99
N SER A 101 3.26 16.50 -5.47
CA SER A 101 2.23 17.54 -5.36
C SER A 101 1.83 17.83 -3.91
N GLY A 102 1.78 16.81 -3.05
CA GLY A 102 1.53 16.98 -1.62
C GLY A 102 2.63 17.78 -0.94
N LEU A 103 3.91 17.53 -1.29
CA LEU A 103 5.05 18.30 -0.78
C LEU A 103 5.06 19.76 -1.24
N VAL A 104 4.52 20.05 -2.44
CA VAL A 104 4.48 21.39 -3.02
C VAL A 104 3.26 22.19 -2.56
N ALA A 105 2.09 21.55 -2.50
CA ALA A 105 0.82 22.21 -2.21
C ALA A 105 0.55 22.33 -0.70
N ASP A 106 0.97 21.35 0.10
CA ASP A 106 0.74 21.37 1.55
C ASP A 106 1.86 22.14 2.26
N LYS A 107 1.58 23.41 2.58
CA LYS A 107 2.55 24.29 3.26
C LYS A 107 2.88 23.84 4.69
N LYS A 108 2.02 23.02 5.31
CA LYS A 108 2.23 22.46 6.64
C LYS A 108 2.81 21.05 6.60
N ALA A 109 3.15 20.54 5.42
CA ALA A 109 3.60 19.18 5.23
C ALA A 109 4.75 18.79 6.16
N ASP A 110 4.56 17.71 6.92
CA ASP A 110 5.68 16.91 7.36
C ASP A 110 6.22 16.13 6.16
N LYS A 111 7.27 16.70 5.55
CA LYS A 111 7.89 16.16 4.34
C LYS A 111 8.34 14.71 4.52
N LYS A 112 8.87 14.38 5.71
CA LYS A 112 9.39 13.04 6.00
C LYS A 112 8.23 12.05 6.04
N ARG A 113 7.11 12.40 6.66
CA ARG A 113 5.92 11.53 6.74
C ARG A 113 5.30 11.27 5.36
N LYS A 114 5.20 12.29 4.50
CA LYS A 114 4.71 12.12 3.11
C LYS A 114 5.60 11.18 2.30
N ILE A 115 6.92 11.35 2.38
CA ILE A 115 7.88 10.48 1.70
C ILE A 115 7.78 9.05 2.24
N ASN A 116 7.72 8.87 3.56
CA ASN A 116 7.60 7.57 4.20
C ASN A 116 6.30 6.84 3.79
N GLU A 117 5.18 7.55 3.71
CA GLU A 117 3.94 6.98 3.18
C GLU A 117 4.10 6.60 1.71
N GLY A 118 4.74 7.44 0.90
CA GLY A 118 5.05 7.12 -0.50
C GLY A 118 5.83 5.82 -0.66
N VAL A 119 6.91 5.65 0.11
CA VAL A 119 7.69 4.40 0.13
C VAL A 119 6.80 3.23 0.53
N PHE A 120 5.98 3.39 1.57
CA PHE A 120 5.10 2.33 2.04
C PHE A 120 4.05 1.92 1.00
N GLN A 121 3.40 2.88 0.35
CA GLN A 121 2.45 2.61 -0.73
C GLN A 121 3.16 1.93 -1.91
N PHE A 122 4.39 2.36 -2.24
CA PHE A 122 5.15 1.76 -3.33
C PHE A 122 5.57 0.32 -3.04
N MET A 123 6.00 0.03 -1.81
CA MET A 123 6.38 -1.32 -1.41
C MET A 123 5.17 -2.25 -1.32
N ASN A 124 4.02 -1.77 -0.84
CA ASN A 124 2.79 -2.56 -0.87
C ASN A 124 2.32 -2.83 -2.30
N ALA A 125 2.53 -1.90 -3.24
CA ALA A 125 2.24 -2.13 -4.66
C ALA A 125 3.22 -3.11 -5.33
N THR A 126 4.49 -3.05 -4.95
CA THR A 126 5.55 -3.74 -5.68
C THR A 126 5.80 -5.14 -5.15
N VAL A 127 5.94 -5.33 -3.83
CA VAL A 127 6.41 -6.59 -3.24
C VAL A 127 5.42 -7.74 -3.43
N PRO A 128 4.12 -7.61 -3.10
CA PRO A 128 3.15 -8.67 -3.35
C PRO A 128 3.02 -9.00 -4.84
N THR A 129 3.01 -7.98 -5.70
CA THR A 129 2.93 -8.13 -7.16
C THR A 129 4.13 -8.90 -7.71
N LEU A 130 5.35 -8.59 -7.26
CA LEU A 130 6.57 -9.30 -7.66
C LEU A 130 6.59 -10.74 -7.18
N LEU A 131 6.16 -11.01 -5.93
CA LEU A 131 6.11 -12.37 -5.40
C LEU A 131 5.10 -13.23 -6.15
N VAL A 132 3.93 -12.69 -6.48
CA VAL A 132 2.94 -13.41 -7.28
C VAL A 132 3.44 -13.63 -8.71
N GLY A 133 3.96 -12.60 -9.37
CA GLY A 133 4.53 -12.74 -10.72
C GLY A 133 5.67 -13.75 -10.78
N GLY A 134 6.58 -13.72 -9.80
CA GLY A 134 7.67 -14.68 -9.67
C GLY A 134 7.18 -16.11 -9.42
N ALA A 135 6.23 -16.30 -8.50
CA ALA A 135 5.67 -17.61 -8.21
C ALA A 135 4.93 -18.20 -9.43
N LEU A 136 4.16 -17.39 -10.16
CA LEU A 136 3.49 -17.82 -11.38
C LEU A 136 4.48 -18.21 -12.47
N LYS A 137 5.55 -17.44 -12.66
CA LYS A 137 6.61 -17.77 -13.61
C LYS A 137 7.30 -19.10 -13.29
N LEU A 138 7.60 -19.35 -12.01
CA LEU A 138 8.14 -20.65 -11.57
C LEU A 138 7.18 -21.82 -11.82
N LEU A 139 5.87 -21.58 -11.78
CA LEU A 139 4.87 -22.60 -12.09
C LEU A 139 4.75 -22.86 -13.60
N GLU A 140 4.92 -21.83 -14.44
CA GLU A 140 4.90 -21.96 -15.91
C GLU A 140 6.03 -22.85 -16.42
N ASP A 141 7.21 -22.74 -15.82
CA ASP A 141 8.38 -23.57 -16.13
C ASP A 141 8.22 -25.03 -15.63
N ASN A 142 7.22 -25.31 -14.80
CA ASN A 142 6.96 -26.63 -14.25
C ASN A 142 5.92 -27.42 -15.07
N SER A 143 6.37 -28.48 -15.76
CA SER A 143 5.50 -29.30 -16.62
C SER A 143 4.30 -29.95 -15.91
N LYS A 144 4.40 -30.23 -14.60
CA LYS A 144 3.34 -30.83 -13.78
C LYS A 144 2.30 -29.81 -13.31
N TYR A 145 2.74 -28.59 -13.01
CA TYR A 145 1.89 -27.59 -12.34
C TYR A 145 1.49 -26.40 -13.21
N LYS A 146 2.08 -26.21 -14.40
CA LYS A 146 1.79 -25.10 -15.32
C LYS A 146 0.31 -24.90 -15.68
N ASN A 147 -0.47 -25.99 -15.71
CA ASN A 147 -1.90 -25.98 -16.03
C ASN A 147 -2.80 -26.18 -14.80
N SER A 148 -2.22 -26.33 -13.60
CA SER A 148 -2.97 -26.59 -12.39
C SER A 148 -3.56 -25.30 -11.82
N LYS A 149 -4.85 -25.07 -12.09
CA LYS A 149 -5.58 -23.91 -11.55
C LYS A 149 -5.46 -23.81 -10.02
N PRO A 150 -5.69 -24.87 -9.22
CA PRO A 150 -5.59 -24.79 -7.76
C PRO A 150 -4.20 -24.35 -7.28
N VAL A 151 -3.14 -24.80 -7.95
CA VAL A 151 -1.76 -24.44 -7.58
C VAL A 151 -1.47 -22.99 -7.92
N LYS A 152 -1.97 -22.47 -9.06
CA LYS A 152 -1.90 -21.03 -9.36
C LYS A 152 -2.66 -20.20 -8.34
N VAL A 153 -3.84 -20.64 -7.89
CA VAL A 153 -4.59 -19.97 -6.82
C VAL A 153 -3.78 -19.90 -5.54
N ALA A 154 -3.23 -21.05 -5.11
CA ALA A 154 -2.43 -21.12 -3.91
C ALA A 154 -1.20 -20.21 -4.00
N ALA A 155 -0.49 -20.21 -5.14
CA ALA A 155 0.67 -19.35 -5.35
C ALA A 155 0.32 -17.85 -5.25
N VAL A 156 -0.81 -17.42 -5.81
CA VAL A 156 -1.27 -16.03 -5.72
C VAL A 156 -1.63 -15.69 -4.28
N ALA A 157 -2.44 -16.52 -3.63
CA ALA A 157 -2.85 -16.31 -2.25
C ALA A 157 -1.64 -16.26 -1.30
N THR A 158 -0.70 -17.19 -1.44
CA THR A 158 0.54 -17.22 -0.65
C THR A 158 1.43 -16.02 -0.95
N GLY A 159 1.62 -15.64 -2.22
CA GLY A 159 2.41 -14.47 -2.59
C GLY A 159 1.83 -13.18 -2.03
N LEU A 160 0.50 -13.05 -1.97
CA LEU A 160 -0.16 -11.93 -1.32
C LEU A 160 -0.01 -11.94 0.19
N ILE A 161 -0.35 -13.06 0.84
CA ILE A 161 -0.29 -13.22 2.30
C ILE A 161 1.14 -13.00 2.82
N ALA A 162 2.15 -13.54 2.13
CA ALA A 162 3.55 -13.38 2.50
C ALA A 162 4.12 -12.02 2.06
N GLY A 163 3.65 -11.47 0.95
CA GLY A 163 4.15 -10.21 0.39
C GLY A 163 3.79 -8.98 1.19
N MET A 164 2.61 -8.94 1.80
CA MET A 164 2.17 -7.81 2.62
C MET A 164 3.04 -7.57 3.87
N PRO A 165 3.33 -8.56 4.75
CA PRO A 165 4.22 -8.35 5.89
C PRO A 165 5.66 -8.06 5.44
N LEU A 166 6.10 -8.66 4.33
CA LEU A 166 7.41 -8.35 3.76
C LEU A 166 7.49 -6.90 3.24
N ALA A 167 6.44 -6.40 2.59
CA ALA A 167 6.33 -5.02 2.14
C ALA A 167 6.42 -4.05 3.33
N ALA A 168 5.70 -4.36 4.42
CA ALA A 168 5.74 -3.60 5.67
C ALA A 168 7.17 -3.54 6.24
N PHE A 169 7.81 -4.71 6.37
CA PHE A 169 9.16 -4.84 6.90
C PHE A 169 10.16 -4.04 6.07
N LEU A 170 10.14 -4.20 4.74
CA LEU A 170 11.06 -3.49 3.86
C LEU A 170 10.80 -1.98 3.88
N SER A 171 9.54 -1.56 3.97
CA SER A 171 9.20 -0.13 4.10
C SER A 171 9.77 0.47 5.38
N ASN A 172 9.64 -0.24 6.51
CA ASN A 172 10.19 0.21 7.79
C ASN A 172 11.73 0.25 7.74
N LEU A 173 12.37 -0.74 7.13
CA LEU A 173 13.81 -0.76 6.94
C LEU A 173 14.31 0.44 6.12
N ILE A 174 13.57 0.83 5.07
CA ILE A 174 13.93 1.98 4.23
C ILE A 174 13.67 3.30 4.95
N ASN A 175 12.51 3.45 5.58
CA ASN A 175 12.04 4.70 6.16
C ASN A 175 12.65 5.02 7.53
N ASP A 176 12.97 3.98 8.30
CA ASP A 176 13.57 4.10 9.62
C ASP A 176 14.54 2.94 9.92
N PRO A 177 15.71 2.90 9.27
CA PRO A 177 16.70 1.84 9.44
C PRO A 177 17.30 1.77 10.86
N LYS A 178 17.04 2.76 11.70
CA LYS A 178 17.55 2.86 13.06
C LYS A 178 16.47 2.60 14.13
N ASP A 179 15.28 2.17 13.72
CA ASP A 179 14.15 1.79 14.58
C ASP A 179 13.86 2.84 15.68
N LYS A 180 13.74 4.10 15.25
CA LYS A 180 13.53 5.26 16.12
C LYS A 180 12.04 5.56 16.33
N GLU A 181 11.20 5.13 15.41
CA GLU A 181 9.77 5.30 15.38
C GLU A 181 9.08 3.93 15.46
N PRO A 182 7.96 3.81 16.18
CA PRO A 182 7.30 2.53 16.31
C PRO A 182 6.86 2.00 14.93
N ASP A 183 7.29 0.77 14.63
CA ASP A 183 6.91 0.05 13.41
C ASP A 183 5.44 0.24 13.05
N ARG A 184 5.19 0.51 11.76
CA ARG A 184 3.85 0.49 11.20
C ARG A 184 3.32 -0.94 11.28
N LYS A 185 2.44 -1.19 12.25
CA LYS A 185 1.75 -2.47 12.38
C LYS A 185 0.70 -2.56 11.30
N LEU A 186 1.05 -3.14 10.16
CA LEU A 186 0.06 -3.69 9.24
C LEU A 186 -0.59 -4.88 9.95
N THR A 187 -1.72 -4.65 10.61
CA THR A 187 -2.59 -5.75 10.97
C THR A 187 -3.02 -6.42 9.66
N LEU A 188 -3.08 -7.75 9.58
CA LEU A 188 -3.52 -8.44 8.35
C LEU A 188 -4.85 -7.90 7.79
N LYS A 189 -5.72 -7.38 8.67
CA LYS A 189 -6.95 -6.67 8.29
C LYS A 189 -6.71 -5.34 7.58
N ASP A 190 -5.73 -4.54 8.00
CA ASP A 190 -5.36 -3.29 7.35
C ASP A 190 -4.64 -3.54 6.01
N SER A 191 -3.92 -4.65 5.87
CA SER A 191 -3.34 -5.10 4.61
C SER A 191 -4.39 -5.58 3.62
N ILE A 192 -5.44 -6.26 4.10
CA ILE A 192 -6.63 -6.63 3.32
C ILE A 192 -7.45 -5.39 2.94
N ILE A 193 -7.43 -4.31 3.74
CA ILE A 193 -8.08 -3.04 3.41
C ILE A 193 -7.22 -2.17 2.47
N ASN A 194 -5.89 -2.29 2.50
CA ASN A 194 -4.96 -1.82 1.45
C ASN A 194 -5.01 -2.73 0.20
N MET A 195 -6.18 -3.31 -0.10
CA MET A 195 -6.48 -4.28 -1.16
C MET A 195 -6.20 -3.80 -2.58
N ASP A 196 -5.76 -2.56 -2.72
CA ASP A 196 -5.36 -1.91 -3.95
C ASP A 196 -4.27 -2.74 -4.71
N ASP A 197 -3.40 -3.43 -3.97
CA ASP A 197 -2.27 -4.19 -4.55
C ASP A 197 -2.55 -5.70 -4.73
N ALA A 198 -3.45 -6.25 -3.92
CA ALA A 198 -3.94 -7.63 -4.05
C ALA A 198 -4.66 -7.85 -5.39
N ILE A 199 -5.36 -6.80 -5.83
CA ILE A 199 -6.10 -6.74 -7.08
C ILE A 199 -5.16 -6.78 -8.29
N GLY A 200 -4.00 -6.11 -8.22
CA GLY A 200 -2.97 -6.18 -9.25
C GLY A 200 -2.37 -7.60 -9.40
N ALA A 201 -2.04 -8.24 -8.28
CA ALA A 201 -1.53 -9.62 -8.31
C ALA A 201 -2.57 -10.63 -8.81
N LEU A 202 -3.83 -10.39 -8.50
CA LEU A 202 -4.97 -11.13 -9.05
C LEU A 202 -5.08 -10.93 -10.57
N VAL A 203 -4.89 -9.71 -11.10
CA VAL A 203 -4.82 -9.45 -12.57
C VAL A 203 -3.68 -10.25 -13.21
N LEU A 204 -2.49 -10.29 -12.60
CA LEU A 204 -1.36 -11.09 -13.11
C LEU A 204 -1.64 -12.60 -13.13
N ALA A 205 -2.52 -13.09 -12.27
CA ALA A 205 -2.85 -14.51 -12.17
C ALA A 205 -3.76 -15.05 -13.28
N ASP A 206 -4.27 -14.17 -14.15
CA ASP A 206 -5.23 -14.46 -15.23
C ASP A 206 -6.40 -15.36 -14.78
N PHE A 207 -6.89 -15.11 -13.56
CA PHE A 207 -7.87 -15.97 -12.91
C PHE A 207 -9.23 -15.89 -13.63
N PRO A 208 -9.95 -17.01 -13.83
CA PRO A 208 -11.22 -17.00 -14.57
C PRO A 208 -12.28 -16.07 -13.99
N LEU A 209 -12.36 -15.94 -12.66
CA LEU A 209 -13.29 -15.02 -11.99
C LEU A 209 -13.00 -13.55 -12.33
N ILE A 210 -11.74 -13.18 -12.55
CA ILE A 210 -11.30 -11.79 -12.71
C ILE A 210 -11.65 -11.23 -14.09
N LYS A 211 -11.63 -12.09 -15.12
CA LYS A 211 -12.07 -11.74 -16.48
C LYS A 211 -13.53 -11.28 -16.51
N HIS A 212 -14.37 -11.76 -15.59
CA HIS A 212 -15.76 -11.31 -15.48
C HIS A 212 -15.92 -9.97 -14.76
N LEU A 213 -14.97 -9.63 -13.87
CA LEU A 213 -14.96 -8.38 -13.10
C LEU A 213 -14.22 -7.23 -13.81
N HIS A 214 -13.52 -7.48 -14.92
CA HIS A 214 -12.75 -6.50 -15.69
C HIS A 214 -11.81 -5.64 -14.82
N ILE A 215 -11.17 -6.30 -13.86
CA ILE A 215 -10.36 -5.66 -12.84
C ILE A 215 -9.18 -4.86 -13.44
N GLU A 216 -8.67 -5.29 -14.57
CA GLU A 216 -7.64 -4.59 -15.34
C GLU A 216 -8.05 -3.15 -15.71
N LYS A 217 -9.36 -2.87 -15.81
CA LYS A 217 -9.88 -1.53 -16.15
C LYS A 217 -9.96 -0.60 -14.94
N ILE A 218 -10.06 -1.13 -13.73
CA ILE A 218 -10.13 -0.32 -12.49
C ILE A 218 -8.74 -0.11 -11.86
N MET A 219 -7.75 -0.90 -12.27
CA MET A 219 -6.40 -0.84 -11.71
C MET A 219 -5.73 0.55 -11.79
N PRO A 220 -5.88 1.34 -12.87
CA PRO A 220 -5.37 2.72 -12.86
C PRO A 220 -6.02 3.61 -11.78
N ALA A 221 -7.32 3.42 -11.51
CA ALA A 221 -8.01 4.18 -10.46
C ALA A 221 -7.49 3.80 -9.07
N ILE A 222 -7.18 2.52 -8.88
CA ILE A 222 -6.56 2.00 -7.66
C ILE A 222 -5.18 2.64 -7.44
N PHE A 223 -4.31 2.62 -8.45
CA PHE A 223 -2.99 3.25 -8.32
C PHE A 223 -3.10 4.78 -8.13
N ALA A 224 -4.03 5.45 -8.80
CA ALA A 224 -4.34 6.86 -8.56
C ALA A 224 -4.72 7.12 -7.09
N TRP A 225 -5.48 6.21 -6.47
CA TRP A 225 -5.84 6.28 -5.06
C TRP A 225 -4.63 6.08 -4.12
N CYS A 226 -3.74 5.13 -4.42
CA CYS A 226 -2.48 4.96 -3.68
C CYS A 226 -1.64 6.25 -3.70
N GLY A 227 -1.54 6.90 -4.86
CA GLY A 227 -0.84 8.19 -4.98
C GLY A 227 -1.51 9.30 -4.18
N TYR A 228 -2.84 9.36 -4.23
CA TYR A 228 -3.60 10.31 -3.44
C TYR A 228 -3.35 10.15 -1.94
N ARG A 229 -3.42 8.91 -1.44
CA ARG A 229 -3.13 8.58 -0.03
C ARG A 229 -1.70 8.97 0.37
N ALA A 230 -0.73 8.69 -0.48
CA ALA A 230 0.66 9.06 -0.24
C ALA A 230 0.84 10.58 -0.11
N GLY A 231 0.20 11.35 -1.00
CA GLY A 231 0.28 12.81 -0.98
C GLY A 231 -0.45 13.46 0.20
N GLN A 232 -1.51 12.86 0.70
CA GLN A 232 -2.30 13.38 1.84
C GLN A 232 -1.70 13.09 3.22
N SER A 233 -0.72 12.20 3.31
CA SER A 233 -0.14 11.83 4.61
C SER A 233 0.42 13.06 5.33
N ASN A 234 0.04 13.27 6.59
CA ASN A 234 0.47 14.39 7.43
C ASN A 234 0.78 13.89 8.83
#